data_AF-G2IHW6-F1
#
_entry.id   AF-G2IHW6-F1
#
_cell.length_a   1.000
_cell.length_b   1.000
_cell.length_c   1.000
_cell.angle_alpha   90.00
_cell.angle_beta   90.00
_cell.angle_gamma   90.00
#
_symmetry.space_group_name_H-M   'P 1'
#
loop_
_entity.id
_entity.type
_entity.pdbx_description
1 polymer ?
#
loop_
_entity_poly.entity_id
_entity_poly.type
_entity_poly.pdbx_seq_one_letter_code
_entity_poly.pdbx_strand_id
1 'polypeptide(L)'
;MDQPLAERMLRALLIQLLKSEAIDPDDIDAAADRLAADGDGEAAHEMRCLIVESMAPEQSDWEADQRRSRFRVVDGDDGKPTA
;
A
#
# COMPACT_ATOMS: atom_id res chain seq x y z
N MET A 1 -1.37 14.93 -11.99
CA MET A 1 -2.64 15.62 -12.20
C MET A 1 -3.39 15.63 -10.88
N ASP A 2 -4.02 16.73 -10.49
CA ASP A 2 -4.78 16.80 -9.24
C ASP A 2 -6.11 16.05 -9.46
N GLN A 3 -6.22 14.83 -8.94
CA GLN A 3 -7.44 14.02 -9.05
C GLN A 3 -8.59 14.74 -8.34
N PRO A 4 -9.82 14.72 -8.90
CA PRO A 4 -11.00 15.22 -8.22
C PRO A 4 -11.11 14.68 -6.80
N LEU A 5 -11.55 15.52 -5.85
CA LEU A 5 -11.67 15.14 -4.42
C LEU A 5 -12.47 13.83 -4.24
N ALA A 6 -13.56 13.66 -4.99
CA ALA A 6 -14.39 12.46 -4.93
C ALA A 6 -13.63 11.19 -5.34
N GLU A 7 -12.78 11.27 -6.36
CA GLU A 7 -11.97 10.15 -6.83
C GLU A 7 -10.91 9.76 -5.79
N ARG A 8 -10.27 10.76 -5.16
CA ARG A 8 -9.32 10.53 -4.06
C ARG A 8 -9.99 9.86 -2.85
N MET A 9 -11.18 10.32 -2.49
CA MET A 9 -11.96 9.73 -1.39
C MET A 9 -12.39 8.29 -1.71
N LEU A 10 -12.88 8.04 -2.93
CA LEU A 10 -13.29 6.72 -3.37
C LEU A 10 -12.10 5.74 -3.40
N ARG A 11 -10.97 6.17 -3.97
CA ARG A 11 -9.73 5.37 -4.00
C ARG A 11 -9.29 4.98 -2.59
N ALA A 12 -9.24 5.94 -1.67
CA ALA A 12 -8.87 5.67 -0.27
C ALA A 12 -9.84 4.67 0.41
N LEU A 13 -11.14 4.81 0.17
CA LEU A 13 -12.15 3.88 0.71
C LEU A 13 -11.97 2.47 0.14
N LEU A 14 -11.79 2.32 -1.17
CA LEU A 14 -11.63 1.02 -1.83
C LEU A 14 -10.37 0.29 -1.34
N ILE A 15 -9.26 1.01 -1.20
CA ILE A 15 -8.02 0.47 -0.62
C ILE A 15 -8.27 -0.05 0.80
N GLN A 16 -8.99 0.70 1.63
CA GLN A 16 -9.28 0.29 3.00
C GLN A 16 -10.19 -0.96 3.05
N LEU A 17 -11.16 -1.06 2.15
CA LEU A 17 -12.06 -2.23 2.07
C LEU A 17 -11.31 -3.50 1.64
N LEU A 18 -10.34 -3.37 0.73
CA LEU A 18 -9.43 -4.47 0.36
C LEU A 18 -8.55 -4.88 1.54
N LYS A 19 -7.94 -3.92 2.23
CA LYS A 19 -7.11 -4.20 3.43
C LYS A 19 -7.89 -4.84 4.57
N SER A 20 -9.18 -4.53 4.70
CA SER A 20 -10.06 -5.13 5.71
C SER A 20 -10.70 -6.45 5.27
N GLU A 21 -10.36 -6.97 4.08
CA GLU A 21 -10.96 -8.18 3.50
C GLU A 21 -12.49 -8.08 3.34
N ALA A 22 -13.04 -6.86 3.27
CA ALA A 22 -14.47 -6.64 3.10
C ALA A 22 -14.91 -6.85 1.64
N ILE A 23 -13.94 -6.80 0.71
CA ILE A 23 -14.09 -7.10 -0.71
C ILE A 23 -12.92 -8.01 -1.09
N ASP A 24 -13.19 -9.03 -1.89
CA ASP A 24 -12.18 -9.93 -2.41
C ASP A 24 -11.44 -9.28 -3.60
N PRO A 25 -10.11 -9.34 -3.69
CA PRO A 25 -9.37 -8.92 -4.88
C PRO A 25 -9.89 -9.52 -6.19
N ASP A 26 -10.38 -10.76 -6.18
CA ASP A 26 -10.94 -11.42 -7.37
C ASP A 26 -12.21 -10.72 -7.88
N ASP A 27 -13.01 -10.11 -6.99
CA ASP A 27 -14.18 -9.31 -7.37
C ASP A 27 -13.77 -8.01 -8.10
N ILE A 28 -12.63 -7.42 -7.69
CA ILE A 28 -12.06 -6.25 -8.35
C ILE A 28 -11.53 -6.62 -9.73
N ASP A 29 -10.85 -7.77 -9.86
CA ASP A 29 -10.38 -8.28 -11.16
C ASP A 29 -11.56 -8.58 -12.10
N ALA A 30 -12.62 -9.20 -11.61
CA ALA A 30 -13.83 -9.44 -12.40
C ALA A 30 -14.53 -8.15 -12.84
N ALA A 31 -14.47 -7.08 -12.03
CA ALA A 31 -14.95 -5.76 -12.45
C ALA A 31 -14.04 -5.11 -13.50
N ALA A 32 -12.72 -5.25 -13.35
CA ALA A 32 -11.74 -4.75 -14.32
C ALA A 32 -11.85 -5.47 -15.68
N ASP A 33 -12.12 -6.78 -15.68
CA ASP A 33 -12.35 -7.55 -16.91
C ASP A 33 -13.59 -7.09 -17.66
N ARG A 34 -14.66 -6.73 -16.95
CA ARG A 34 -15.87 -6.14 -17.56
C ARG A 34 -15.57 -4.79 -18.19
N LEU A 35 -14.87 -3.89 -17.49
CA LEU A 35 -14.45 -2.59 -18.04
C LEU A 35 -13.60 -2.76 -19.31
N ALA A 36 -12.66 -3.70 -19.30
CA ALA A 36 -11.83 -4.00 -20.46
C ALA A 36 -12.66 -4.54 -21.63
N ALA A 37 -13.63 -5.43 -21.38
CA ALA A 37 -14.53 -5.97 -22.39
C ALA A 37 -15.44 -4.88 -23.00
N ASP A 38 -15.82 -3.88 -22.21
CA ASP A 38 -16.59 -2.71 -22.65
C ASP A 38 -15.72 -1.68 -23.42
N GLY A 39 -14.42 -1.93 -23.54
CA GLY A 39 -13.46 -1.09 -24.27
C GLY A 39 -12.77 -0.02 -23.41
N ASP A 40 -13.03 0.00 -22.10
CA ASP A 40 -12.41 0.92 -21.15
C ASP A 40 -11.17 0.29 -20.49
N GLY A 41 -10.11 0.15 -21.29
CA GLY A 41 -8.85 -0.44 -20.83
C GLY A 41 -8.12 0.40 -19.78
N GLU A 42 -8.32 1.72 -19.77
CA GLU A 42 -7.70 2.63 -18.80
C GLU A 42 -8.34 2.46 -17.42
N ALA A 43 -9.67 2.49 -17.33
CA ALA A 43 -10.37 2.24 -16.07
C ALA A 43 -10.08 0.81 -15.55
N ALA A 44 -10.03 -0.18 -16.44
CA ALA A 44 -9.66 -1.54 -16.08
C ALA A 44 -8.23 -1.64 -15.52
N HIS A 45 -7.27 -0.87 -16.06
CA HIS A 45 -5.91 -0.82 -15.54
C HIS A 45 -5.87 -0.17 -14.16
N GLU A 46 -6.49 1.00 -14.00
CA GLU A 46 -6.57 1.72 -12.73
C GLU A 46 -7.22 0.89 -11.63
N MET A 47 -8.27 0.13 -11.97
CA MET A 47 -8.96 -0.74 -11.02
C MET A 47 -8.05 -1.87 -10.51
N ARG A 48 -7.20 -2.44 -11.36
CA ARG A 48 -6.20 -3.46 -10.95
C ARG A 48 -5.08 -2.85 -10.11
N CYS A 49 -4.69 -1.61 -10.36
CA CYS A 49 -3.70 -0.91 -9.53
C CYS A 49 -4.14 -0.80 -8.06
N LEU A 50 -5.45 -0.73 -7.77
CA LEU A 50 -5.96 -0.71 -6.39
C LEU A 50 -5.55 -1.95 -5.58
N ILE A 51 -5.45 -3.11 -6.22
CA ILE A 51 -5.01 -4.35 -5.57
C ILE A 51 -3.56 -4.19 -5.09
N VAL A 52 -2.67 -3.74 -5.98
CA VAL A 52 -1.25 -3.52 -5.68
C VAL A 52 -1.09 -2.43 -4.61
N GLU A 53 -1.85 -1.34 -4.70
CA GLU A 53 -1.83 -0.26 -3.72
C GLU A 53 -2.31 -0.71 -2.34
N SER A 54 -3.28 -1.63 -2.27
CA SER A 54 -3.75 -2.19 -1.01
C SER A 54 -2.70 -3.04 -0.30
N MET A 55 -1.79 -3.67 -1.05
CA MET A 55 -0.67 -4.44 -0.52
C MET A 55 0.50 -3.56 -0.10
N ALA A 56 0.51 -2.29 -0.51
CA ALA A 56 1.59 -1.39 -0.14
C ALA A 56 1.58 -1.13 1.38
N PRO A 57 2.74 -1.23 2.04
CA PRO A 57 2.86 -0.87 3.45
C PRO A 57 2.47 0.59 3.64
N GLU A 58 1.90 0.91 4.79
CA GLU A 58 1.58 2.30 5.08
C GLU A 58 2.86 3.15 5.13
N GLN A 59 2.76 4.42 4.75
CA GLN A 59 3.90 5.33 4.77
C GLN A 59 4.53 5.43 6.18
N SER A 60 3.69 5.32 7.22
CA SER A 60 4.08 5.23 8.62
C SER A 60 4.99 4.04 8.91
N ASP A 61 4.70 2.88 8.34
CA ASP A 61 5.49 1.65 8.50
C ASP A 61 6.83 1.77 7.77
N TRP A 62 6.82 2.32 6.56
CA TRP A 62 8.04 2.59 5.80
C TRP A 62 8.96 3.58 6.54
N GLU A 63 8.41 4.65 7.10
CA GLU A 63 9.15 5.61 7.91
C GLU A 63 9.65 5.01 9.23
N ALA A 64 8.88 4.10 9.83
CA ALA A 64 9.30 3.38 11.03
C ALA A 64 10.48 2.45 10.73
N ASP A 65 10.45 1.72 9.63
CA ASP A 65 11.54 0.85 9.19
C ASP A 65 12.79 1.64 8.80
N GLN A 66 12.64 2.77 8.11
CA GLN A 66 13.75 3.70 7.86
C GLN A 66 14.34 4.30 9.15
N ARG A 67 13.53 4.49 10.20
CA ARG A 67 14.05 4.90 11.50
C ARG A 67 14.80 3.77 12.19
N ARG A 68 14.27 2.54 12.15
CA ARG A 68 14.92 1.35 12.73
C ARG A 68 16.28 1.06 12.08
N SER A 69 16.38 1.17 10.75
CA SER A 69 17.63 0.90 10.01
C SER A 69 18.78 1.85 10.35
N ARG A 70 18.49 3.04 10.90
CA ARG A 70 19.49 4.02 11.34
C ARG A 70 20.15 3.66 12.67
N PHE A 71 19.53 2.81 13.48
CA PHE A 71 20.11 2.36 14.74
C PHE A 71 20.97 1.12 14.49
N ARG A 72 22.27 1.36 14.22
CA ARG A 72 23.28 0.29 14.26
C ARG A 72 23.52 -0.06 15.73
N VAL A 73 23.30 -1.31 16.11
CA VAL A 73 23.73 -1.84 17.41
C VAL A 73 25.25 -1.71 17.45
N VAL A 74 25.76 -0.83 18.29
CA VAL A 74 27.17 -0.86 18.69
C VAL A 74 27.25 -1.97 19.73
N ASP A 75 27.89 -3.09 19.38
CA ASP A 75 28.23 -4.10 20.36
C ASP A 75 29.07 -3.41 21.44
N GLY A 76 28.47 -3.29 22.64
CA GLY A 76 29.16 -2.75 23.79
C GLY A 76 30.27 -3.71 24.16
N ASP A 77 31.50 -3.38 23.82
CA ASP A 77 32.66 -3.96 24.48
C ASP A 77 32.52 -3.56 25.97
N ASP A 78 32.36 -4.59 26.81
CA ASP A 78 32.10 -4.46 28.24
C ASP A 78 33.17 -3.54 28.86
N GLY A 79 32.80 -2.28 29.11
CA GLY A 79 33.63 -1.24 29.73
C GLY A 79 33.95 -1.54 31.19
N LYS A 80 34.57 -2.69 31.47
CA LYS A 80 35.19 -3.00 32.74
C LYS A 80 36.46 -2.16 32.83
N PRO A 81 36.56 -1.24 33.81
CA PRO A 81 37.80 -0.52 34.03
C PRO A 81 38.84 -1.55 34.45
N THR A 82 39.90 -1.70 33.66
CA THR A 82 41.09 -2.45 34.05
C THR A 82 41.68 -1.78 35.28
N ALA A 83 41.63 -2.50 36.41
CA ALA A 83 42.31 -2.16 37.65
C ALA A 83 43.82 -2.25 37.51
#